data_AF-A0A426Y120-F1
#
_entry.id   AF-A0A426Y120-F1
#
_cell.length_a   1.000
_cell.length_b   1.000
_cell.length_c   1.000
_cell.angle_alpha   90.00
_cell.angle_beta   90.00
_cell.angle_gamma   90.00
#
_symmetry.space_group_name_H-M   'P 1'
#
loop_
_entity.id
_entity.type
_entity.pdbx_description
1 polymer ?
#
loop_
_entity_poly.entity_id
_entity_poly.type
_entity_poly.pdbx_seq_one_letter_code
_entity_poly.pdbx_strand_id
1 'polypeptide(L)'
;MENTATASAMVLLLLLAWCCNVHVEAQVPIPAKIDGFVYRGPAVWGHSVVVEAFFDPLCPDSRDSWPPLKQALRHYSDRLSVVVHPFALPYHSNAFIACRALHIANKLNASSTYPLLELFFKFQVKSL
;
A
#
# COMPACT_ATOMS: atom_id res chain seq x y z
N MET A 1 41.34 -40.30 -22.62
CA MET A 1 41.26 -39.15 -21.68
C MET A 1 40.60 -37.92 -22.31
N GLU A 2 40.65 -37.73 -23.64
CA GLU A 2 39.92 -36.64 -24.32
C GLU A 2 38.38 -36.75 -24.21
N ASN A 3 37.81 -37.94 -24.37
CA ASN A 3 36.35 -38.12 -24.41
C ASN A 3 35.62 -37.85 -23.07
N THR A 4 36.32 -37.99 -21.94
CA THR A 4 35.76 -37.71 -20.61
C THR A 4 35.76 -36.22 -20.29
N ALA A 5 36.77 -35.48 -20.77
CA ALA A 5 36.85 -34.03 -20.60
C ALA A 5 35.81 -33.30 -21.46
N THR A 6 35.59 -33.76 -22.69
CA THR A 6 34.56 -33.20 -23.59
C THR A 6 33.14 -33.46 -23.07
N ALA A 7 32.87 -34.65 -22.53
CA ALA A 7 31.59 -34.97 -21.91
C ALA A 7 31.31 -34.09 -20.67
N SER A 8 32.32 -33.86 -19.83
CA SER A 8 32.19 -33.01 -18.64
C SER A 8 31.95 -31.53 -19.02
N ALA A 9 32.63 -31.03 -20.06
CA ALA A 9 32.41 -29.69 -20.60
C ALA A 9 31.00 -29.52 -21.19
N MET A 10 30.49 -30.53 -21.90
CA MET A 10 29.12 -30.50 -22.44
C MET A 10 28.06 -30.48 -21.32
N VAL A 11 28.24 -31.26 -20.26
CA VAL A 11 27.33 -31.25 -19.11
C VAL A 11 27.32 -29.88 -18.43
N LEU A 12 28.49 -29.26 -18.25
CA LEU A 12 28.58 -27.93 -17.67
C LEU A 12 27.90 -26.87 -18.54
N LEU A 13 28.06 -26.94 -19.86
CA LEU A 13 27.40 -26.04 -20.81
C LEU A 13 25.87 -26.20 -20.79
N LEU A 14 25.36 -27.43 -20.67
CA LEU A 14 23.93 -27.71 -20.54
C LEU A 14 23.36 -27.18 -19.22
N LEU A 15 24.10 -27.31 -18.12
CA LEU A 15 23.71 -26.74 -16.82
C LEU A 15 23.69 -25.21 -16.85
N LEU A 16 24.69 -24.57 -17.46
CA LEU A 16 24.74 -23.12 -17.61
C LEU A 16 23.60 -22.61 -18.51
N ALA A 17 23.31 -23.29 -19.62
CA ALA A 17 22.18 -22.96 -20.48
C ALA A 17 20.82 -23.08 -19.75
N TRP A 18 20.68 -24.09 -18.87
CA TRP A 18 19.51 -24.22 -18.00
C TRP A 18 19.41 -23.06 -16.99
N CYS A 19 20.54 -22.65 -16.39
CA CYS A 19 20.59 -21.50 -15.49
C CYS A 19 20.35 -20.15 -16.17
N CYS A 20 20.65 -20.01 -17.47
CA CYS A 20 20.42 -18.77 -18.22
C CYS A 20 18.95 -18.55 -18.63
N ASN A 21 18.08 -19.55 -18.51
CA ASN A 21 16.64 -19.43 -18.78
C ASN A 21 15.83 -18.91 -17.57
N VAL A 22 16.49 -18.17 -16.66
CA VAL A 22 15.79 -17.48 -15.57
C VAL A 22 15.11 -16.25 -16.16
N HIS A 23 13.81 -16.37 -16.44
CA HIS A 23 12.97 -15.27 -16.86
C HIS A 23 12.82 -14.29 -15.68
N VAL A 24 13.55 -13.18 -15.71
CA VAL A 24 13.39 -12.10 -14.73
C VAL A 24 12.25 -11.21 -15.22
N GLU A 25 11.03 -11.45 -14.71
CA GLU A 25 9.96 -10.47 -14.87
C GLU A 25 10.24 -9.28 -13.94
N ALA A 26 10.89 -8.25 -14.50
CA ALA A 26 11.20 -7.01 -13.79
C ALA A 26 10.02 -6.02 -13.76
N GLN A 27 8.94 -6.29 -14.51
CA GLN A 27 7.82 -5.38 -14.61
C GLN A 27 6.75 -5.73 -13.57
N VAL A 28 6.60 -4.86 -12.56
CA VAL A 28 5.47 -4.94 -11.65
C VAL A 28 4.19 -4.70 -12.47
N PRO A 29 3.22 -5.63 -12.49
CA PRO A 29 2.00 -5.44 -13.25
C PRO A 29 1.25 -4.20 -12.75
N ILE A 30 0.61 -3.46 -13.66
CA ILE A 30 -0.24 -2.33 -13.31
C ILE A 30 -1.35 -2.85 -12.38
N PRO A 31 -1.50 -2.31 -11.16
CA PRO A 31 -2.54 -2.76 -10.24
C PRO A 31 -3.93 -2.65 -10.89
N ALA A 32 -4.69 -3.74 -10.83
CA ALA A 32 -6.06 -3.77 -11.38
C ALA A 32 -7.05 -2.87 -10.62
N LYS A 33 -6.65 -2.37 -9.44
CA LYS A 33 -7.43 -1.50 -8.58
C LYS A 33 -6.56 -0.33 -8.13
N ILE A 34 -7.08 0.89 -8.27
CA ILE A 34 -6.49 2.09 -7.68
C ILE A 34 -6.48 1.91 -6.15
N ASP A 35 -5.34 2.18 -5.53
CA ASP A 35 -5.19 2.06 -4.09
C ASP A 35 -6.13 3.02 -3.34
N GLY A 36 -6.25 2.80 -2.04
CA GLY A 36 -6.96 3.69 -1.14
C GLY A 36 -8.36 3.21 -0.75
N PHE A 37 -8.81 3.76 0.37
CA PHE A 37 -10.09 3.43 0.99
C PHE A 37 -11.00 4.65 0.94
N VAL A 38 -12.19 4.51 0.40
CA VAL A 38 -13.18 5.59 0.36
C VAL A 38 -13.74 5.85 1.75
N TYR A 39 -13.67 7.10 2.23
CA TYR A 39 -14.28 7.50 3.49
C TYR A 39 -15.78 7.76 3.33
N ARG A 40 -16.58 6.70 3.51
CA ARG A 40 -18.06 6.72 3.42
C ARG A 40 -18.58 7.08 2.01
N GLY A 41 -19.72 6.51 1.65
CA GLY A 41 -20.43 6.85 0.41
C GLY A 41 -20.03 6.03 -0.83
N PRO A 42 -20.75 6.24 -1.95
CA PRO A 42 -20.54 5.54 -3.22
C PRO A 42 -19.32 6.08 -3.99
N ALA A 43 -19.11 5.56 -5.21
CA ALA A 43 -17.95 5.85 -6.04
C ALA A 43 -17.65 7.36 -6.16
N VAL A 44 -16.41 7.70 -5.84
CA VAL A 44 -15.91 9.04 -5.55
C VAL A 44 -15.63 9.88 -6.82
N TRP A 45 -15.51 9.22 -7.97
CA TRP A 45 -14.96 9.83 -9.18
C TRP A 45 -16.04 10.38 -10.13
N GLY A 46 -15.89 11.64 -10.54
CA GLY A 46 -16.73 12.28 -11.56
C GLY A 46 -17.95 13.04 -11.05
N HIS A 47 -18.24 13.00 -9.74
CA HIS A 47 -19.41 13.64 -9.14
C HIS A 47 -19.09 14.65 -8.02
N SER A 48 -17.89 14.58 -7.45
CA SER A 48 -17.45 15.42 -6.33
C SER A 48 -15.99 15.83 -6.48
N VAL A 49 -15.56 16.82 -5.70
CA VAL A 49 -14.12 17.07 -5.50
C VAL A 49 -13.56 15.95 -4.64
N VAL A 50 -12.47 15.33 -5.11
CA VAL A 50 -11.83 14.21 -4.42
C VAL A 50 -10.57 14.70 -3.72
N VAL A 51 -10.53 14.54 -2.40
CA VAL A 51 -9.32 14.73 -1.60
C VAL A 51 -8.66 13.37 -1.40
N GLU A 52 -7.50 13.20 -2.02
CA GLU A 52 -6.65 12.04 -1.84
C GLU A 52 -5.66 12.28 -0.70
N ALA A 53 -5.86 11.60 0.41
CA ALA A 53 -5.07 11.76 1.62
C ALA A 53 -4.07 10.60 1.77
N PHE A 54 -2.79 10.87 1.57
CA PHE A 54 -1.71 9.90 1.79
C PHE A 54 -1.30 9.89 3.25
N PHE A 55 -1.85 8.94 4.01
CA PHE A 55 -1.66 8.89 5.46
C PHE A 55 -0.76 7.75 5.88
N ASP A 56 0.29 8.11 6.61
CA ASP A 56 0.97 7.20 7.53
C ASP A 56 0.15 7.11 8.83
N PRO A 57 -0.32 5.92 9.25
CA PRO A 57 -1.10 5.75 10.49
C PRO A 57 -0.34 6.14 11.77
N LEU A 58 0.99 6.19 11.71
CA LEU A 58 1.86 6.49 12.84
C LEU A 58 2.40 7.93 12.82
N CYS A 59 2.07 8.71 11.79
CA CYS A 59 2.48 10.11 11.69
C CYS A 59 1.56 11.04 12.49
N PRO A 60 2.11 11.91 13.35
CA PRO A 60 1.34 12.94 14.05
C PRO A 60 0.65 13.94 13.12
N ASP A 61 1.29 14.34 12.02
CA ASP A 61 0.70 15.30 11.09
C ASP A 61 -0.48 14.69 10.32
N SER A 62 -0.38 13.40 9.92
CA SER A 62 -1.52 12.66 9.37
C SER A 62 -2.69 12.65 10.35
N ARG A 63 -2.43 12.35 11.64
CA ARG A 63 -3.44 12.37 12.71
C ARG A 63 -4.07 13.75 12.84
N ASP A 64 -3.26 14.81 12.92
CA ASP A 64 -3.72 16.16 13.21
C ASP A 64 -4.46 16.79 12.02
N SER A 65 -4.18 16.32 10.79
CA SER A 65 -4.95 16.67 9.59
C SER A 65 -6.34 16.00 9.52
N TRP A 66 -6.57 14.91 10.28
CA TRP A 66 -7.80 14.14 10.19
C TRP A 66 -9.06 14.88 10.72
N PRO A 67 -9.04 15.53 11.90
CA PRO A 67 -10.18 16.31 12.38
C PRO A 67 -10.65 17.44 11.43
N PRO A 68 -9.78 18.33 10.91
CA PRO A 68 -10.21 19.37 9.97
C PRO A 68 -10.70 18.78 8.65
N LEU A 69 -10.11 17.68 8.17
CA LEU A 69 -10.61 16.99 6.97
C LEU A 69 -12.04 16.44 7.18
N LYS A 70 -12.31 15.84 8.35
CA LYS A 70 -13.67 15.42 8.73
C LYS A 70 -14.64 16.61 8.84
N GLN A 71 -14.16 17.78 9.26
CA GLN A 71 -14.98 18.99 9.30
C GLN A 71 -15.35 19.46 7.88
N ALA A 72 -14.39 19.48 6.95
CA ALA A 72 -14.63 19.79 5.55
C ALA A 72 -15.66 18.84 4.93
N LEU A 73 -15.52 17.53 5.17
CA LEU A 73 -16.48 16.52 4.73
C LEU A 73 -17.91 16.80 5.23
N ARG A 74 -18.08 17.19 6.50
CA ARG A 74 -19.40 17.58 7.03
C ARG A 74 -19.95 18.85 6.39
N HIS A 75 -19.09 19.81 6.06
CA HIS A 75 -19.51 21.09 5.50
C HIS A 75 -19.89 21.01 4.02
N TYR A 76 -19.09 20.30 3.21
CA TYR A 76 -19.30 20.18 1.77
C TYR A 76 -20.18 18.99 1.38
N SER A 77 -20.41 18.04 2.28
CA SER A 77 -21.33 16.90 2.13
C SER A 77 -21.07 16.08 0.87
N ASP A 78 -21.98 16.10 -0.10
CA ASP A 78 -21.95 15.35 -1.36
C ASP A 78 -20.96 15.93 -2.38
N ARG A 79 -20.55 17.18 -2.22
CA ARG A 79 -19.61 17.87 -3.11
C ARG A 79 -18.15 17.53 -2.82
N LEU A 80 -17.87 16.86 -1.70
CA LEU A 80 -16.52 16.49 -1.29
C LEU A 80 -16.47 15.01 -0.93
N SER A 81 -15.45 14.33 -1.40
CA SER A 81 -15.19 12.94 -1.07
C SER A 81 -13.72 12.77 -0.69
N VAL A 82 -13.46 11.82 0.21
CA VAL A 82 -12.10 11.57 0.71
C VAL A 82 -11.73 10.12 0.42
N VAL A 83 -10.54 9.92 -0.12
CA VAL A 83 -9.90 8.61 -0.27
C VAL A 83 -8.61 8.65 0.56
N VAL A 84 -8.46 7.71 1.49
CA VAL A 84 -7.22 7.57 2.25
C VAL A 84 -6.36 6.48 1.64
N HIS A 85 -5.15 6.85 1.26
CA HIS A 85 -4.09 5.98 0.75
C HIS A 85 -3.08 5.70 1.88
N PRO A 86 -3.00 4.47 2.41
CA PRO A 86 -2.00 4.12 3.41
C PRO A 86 -0.59 4.29 2.85
N PHE A 87 0.21 5.17 3.44
CA PHE A 87 1.54 5.50 2.96
C PHE A 87 2.55 5.42 4.09
N ALA A 88 3.40 4.40 4.08
CA ALA A 88 4.38 4.19 5.14
C ALA A 88 5.60 5.11 4.94
N LEU A 89 5.79 6.08 5.83
CA LEU A 89 6.97 6.95 5.77
C LEU A 89 8.19 6.19 6.27
N PRO A 90 9.37 6.35 5.63
CA PRO A 90 10.54 5.51 5.90
C PRO A 90 11.14 5.72 7.31
N TYR A 91 10.77 6.82 7.98
CA TYR A 91 11.31 7.22 9.28
C TYR A 91 10.41 6.85 10.47
N HIS A 92 9.21 6.31 10.25
CA HIS A 92 8.34 5.81 11.32
C HIS A 92 8.49 4.30 11.50
N SER A 93 8.92 3.88 12.69
CA SER A 93 8.98 2.46 13.04
C SER A 93 7.60 1.82 12.92
N ASN A 94 7.52 0.65 12.27
CA ASN A 94 6.28 -0.11 12.04
C ASN A 94 5.27 0.54 11.09
N ALA A 95 5.59 1.64 10.39
CA ALA A 95 4.65 2.28 9.45
C ALA A 95 4.15 1.30 8.38
N PHE A 96 5.04 0.49 7.80
CA PHE A 96 4.68 -0.54 6.84
C PHE A 96 3.71 -1.58 7.43
N ILE A 97 3.93 -2.00 8.69
CA ILE A 97 3.08 -2.97 9.38
C ILE A 97 1.70 -2.36 9.67
N ALA A 98 1.65 -1.10 10.10
CA ALA A 98 0.40 -0.37 10.34
C ALA A 98 -0.41 -0.20 9.04
N CYS A 99 0.23 0.19 7.94
CA CYS A 99 -0.43 0.25 6.62
C CYS A 99 -0.96 -1.13 6.19
N ARG A 100 -0.16 -2.19 6.34
CA ARG A 100 -0.61 -3.57 6.06
C ARG A 100 -1.81 -3.97 6.91
N ALA A 101 -1.84 -3.59 8.18
CA ALA A 101 -2.97 -3.88 9.07
C ALA A 101 -4.27 -3.24 8.55
N LEU A 102 -4.22 -2.04 7.98
CA LEU A 102 -5.38 -1.41 7.33
C LEU A 102 -5.85 -2.19 6.11
N HIS A 103 -4.95 -2.67 5.24
CA HIS A 103 -5.34 -3.51 4.10
C HIS A 103 -5.96 -4.84 4.55
N ILE A 104 -5.42 -5.47 5.59
CA ILE A 104 -5.97 -6.71 6.16
C ILE A 104 -7.37 -6.44 6.73
N ALA A 105 -7.53 -5.39 7.53
CA ALA A 105 -8.83 -4.99 8.07
C ALA A 105 -9.84 -4.74 6.95
N ASN A 106 -9.46 -4.00 5.90
CA ASN A 106 -10.31 -3.75 4.76
C ASN A 106 -10.71 -5.03 4.01
N LYS A 107 -9.78 -5.98 3.86
CA LYS A 107 -10.03 -7.27 3.21
C LYS A 107 -11.00 -8.15 4.01
N LEU A 108 -10.91 -8.12 5.33
CA LEU A 108 -11.80 -8.88 6.22
C LEU A 108 -13.17 -8.21 6.37
N ASN A 109 -13.19 -6.89 6.56
CA ASN A 109 -14.40 -6.08 6.65
C ASN A 109 -14.06 -4.62 6.33
N ALA A 110 -14.50 -4.12 5.17
CA ALA A 110 -14.23 -2.76 4.71
C ALA A 110 -14.70 -1.67 5.70
N SER A 111 -15.73 -1.96 6.52
CA SER A 111 -16.23 -1.02 7.53
C SER A 111 -15.28 -0.85 8.72
N SER A 112 -14.29 -1.74 8.88
CA SER A 112 -13.35 -1.72 10.01
C SER A 112 -12.09 -0.87 9.75
N THR A 113 -11.84 -0.48 8.50
CA THR A 113 -10.61 0.21 8.09
C THR A 113 -10.43 1.56 8.77
N TYR A 114 -11.45 2.42 8.75
CA TYR A 114 -11.40 3.74 9.39
C TYR A 114 -11.42 3.68 10.91
N PRO A 115 -12.24 2.82 11.57
CA PRO A 115 -12.09 2.57 12.99
C PRO A 115 -10.68 2.16 13.41
N LEU A 116 -10.01 1.30 12.63
CA LEU A 116 -8.63 0.90 12.90
C LEU A 116 -7.64 2.05 12.71
N LEU A 117 -7.78 2.84 11.64
CA LEU A 117 -6.98 4.05 11.41
C LEU A 117 -7.10 5.04 12.59
N GLU A 118 -8.33 5.28 13.07
CA GLU A 118 -8.58 6.17 14.20
C GLU A 118 -7.99 5.63 15.51
N LEU A 119 -7.92 4.29 15.69
CA LEU A 119 -7.20 3.68 16.81
C LEU A 119 -5.68 3.91 16.71
N PHE A 120 -5.08 3.77 15.53
CA PHE A 120 -3.65 4.10 15.36
C PHE A 120 -3.38 5.57 15.68
N PHE A 121 -4.21 6.48 15.16
CA PHE A 121 -4.14 7.91 15.47
C PHE A 121 -4.32 8.24 16.96
N LYS A 122 -5.18 7.49 17.67
CA LYS A 122 -5.40 7.69 19.10
C LYS A 122 -4.23 7.22 19.96
N PHE A 123 -3.59 6.11 19.58
CA PHE A 123 -2.59 5.42 20.41
C PHE A 123 -1.15 5.52 19.89
N GLN A 124 -0.91 6.22 18.78
CA GLN A 124 0.45 6.53 18.35
C GLN A 124 1.18 7.33 19.44
N VAL A 125 2.41 6.93 19.73
CA VAL A 125 3.29 7.68 20.63
C VAL A 125 3.63 9.01 19.95
N LYS A 126 3.74 10.10 20.72
CA LYS A 126 4.22 11.37 20.19
C LYS A 126 5.65 11.16 19.68
N SER A 127 5.82 11.03 18.36
CA SER A 127 7.13 11.11 17.72
C SER A 127 7.70 12.50 18.05
N LEU A 128 8.86 12.53 18.70
CA LEU A 128 9.58 13.76 19.07
C LEU A 128 10.08 14.51 17.84
#